data_AF-A0A0B2SQR1-F1
#
_entry.id   AF-A0A0B2SQR1-F1
#
_cell.length_a   1.000
_cell.length_b   1.000
_cell.length_c   1.000
_cell.angle_alpha   90.00
_cell.angle_beta   90.00
_cell.angle_gamma   90.00
#
_symmetry.space_group_name_H-M   'P 1'
#
loop_
_entity.id
_entity.type
_entity.pdbx_description
1 polymer ?
#
loop_
_entity_poly.entity_id
_entity_poly.type
_entity_poly.pdbx_seq_one_letter_code
_entity_poly.pdbx_strand_id
1 'polypeptide(L)'
;MKQILPPNAKISKEAKETMQECVSEFISFVTGEASDKCHKEKRKTVNGDDICWALATLGFDDYSEPLKRYLHKYREFEGERANQNKGNNNTYENNIANI
;
A
#
# COMPACT_ATOMS: atom_id res chain seq x y z
N MET A 1 -5.99 -3.76 -17.73
CA MET A 1 -6.18 -3.04 -19.01
C MET A 1 -7.45 -3.41 -19.74
N LYS A 2 -7.71 -4.67 -20.15
CA LYS A 2 -8.87 -5.01 -20.99
C LYS A 2 -10.24 -4.75 -20.34
N GLN A 3 -10.35 -4.87 -19.02
CA GLN A 3 -11.60 -4.68 -18.26
C GLN A 3 -12.20 -3.26 -18.37
N ILE A 4 -11.36 -2.25 -18.63
CA ILE A 4 -11.82 -0.85 -18.79
C ILE A 4 -12.12 -0.49 -20.25
N LEU A 5 -11.92 -1.42 -21.19
CA LEU A 5 -12.13 -1.21 -22.62
C LEU A 5 -13.43 -1.86 -23.07
N PRO A 6 -14.01 -1.43 -24.22
CA PRO A 6 -15.13 -2.11 -24.82
C PRO A 6 -14.84 -3.62 -25.06
N PRO A 7 -15.85 -4.50 -24.99
CA PRO A 7 -15.64 -5.96 -25.06
C PRO A 7 -14.85 -6.44 -26.29
N ASN A 8 -15.03 -5.76 -27.42
CA ASN A 8 -14.42 -6.11 -28.71
C ASN A 8 -13.12 -5.33 -29.00
N ALA A 9 -12.64 -4.51 -28.05
CA ALA A 9 -11.41 -3.77 -28.23
C ALA A 9 -10.21 -4.72 -28.32
N LYS A 10 -9.35 -4.47 -29.32
CA LYS A 10 -8.07 -5.15 -29.50
C LYS A 10 -6.96 -4.25 -28.99
N ILE A 11 -6.00 -4.84 -28.29
CA ILE A 11 -4.77 -4.18 -27.84
C ILE A 11 -3.62 -4.91 -28.55
N SER A 12 -2.77 -4.17 -29.24
CA SER A 12 -1.58 -4.76 -29.88
C SER A 12 -0.62 -5.33 -28.83
N LYS A 13 0.34 -6.14 -29.26
CA LYS A 13 1.34 -6.70 -28.35
C LYS A 13 2.24 -5.59 -27.82
N GLU A 14 2.67 -4.71 -28.70
CA GLU A 14 3.56 -3.58 -28.44
C GLU A 14 2.94 -2.64 -27.41
N ALA A 15 1.65 -2.31 -27.54
CA ALA A 15 0.96 -1.45 -26.58
C ALA A 15 0.88 -2.08 -25.17
N LYS A 16 0.81 -3.42 -25.06
CA LYS A 16 0.86 -4.08 -23.75
C LYS A 16 2.25 -4.00 -23.14
N GLU A 17 3.28 -4.26 -23.93
CA GLU A 17 4.68 -4.21 -23.50
C GLU A 17 5.05 -2.80 -23.04
N THR A 18 4.73 -1.77 -23.83
CA THR A 18 4.94 -0.37 -23.44
C THR A 18 4.23 -0.04 -22.13
N MET A 19 2.99 -0.49 -21.94
CA MET A 19 2.28 -0.23 -20.68
C MET A 19 2.88 -0.96 -19.48
N GLN A 20 3.51 -2.12 -19.69
CA GLN A 20 4.26 -2.83 -18.64
C GLN A 20 5.54 -2.08 -18.25
N GLU A 21 6.25 -1.52 -19.24
CA GLU A 21 7.40 -0.66 -18.99
C GLU A 21 6.97 0.61 -18.23
N CYS A 22 5.90 1.27 -18.68
CA CYS A 22 5.36 2.46 -18.02
C CYS A 22 4.96 2.20 -16.57
N VAL A 23 4.32 1.07 -16.25
CA VAL A 23 3.95 0.78 -14.84
C VAL A 23 5.18 0.47 -13.99
N SER A 24 6.22 -0.13 -14.58
CA SER A 24 7.48 -0.39 -13.87
C SER A 24 8.17 0.93 -13.52
N GLU A 25 8.21 1.87 -14.48
CA GLU A 25 8.74 3.21 -14.25
C GLU A 25 7.88 4.00 -13.25
N PHE A 26 6.55 3.89 -13.33
CA PHE A 26 5.64 4.54 -12.39
C PHE A 26 5.90 4.10 -10.94
N ILE A 27 6.11 2.80 -10.71
CA ILE A 27 6.46 2.28 -9.38
C ILE A 27 7.79 2.89 -8.91
N SER A 28 8.83 2.86 -9.75
CA SER A 28 10.14 3.45 -9.43
C SER A 28 10.05 4.95 -9.14
N PHE A 29 9.26 5.68 -9.91
CA PHE A 29 9.09 7.13 -9.77
C PHE A 29 8.40 7.48 -8.45
N VAL A 30 7.24 6.87 -8.15
CA VAL A 30 6.50 7.13 -6.91
C VAL A 30 7.31 6.71 -5.68
N THR A 31 7.97 5.55 -5.75
CA THR A 31 8.79 5.06 -4.63
C THR A 31 10.04 5.91 -4.43
N GLY A 32 10.64 6.44 -5.50
CA GLY A 32 11.74 7.40 -5.43
C GLY A 32 11.35 8.67 -4.68
N GLU A 33 10.22 9.29 -5.04
CA GLU A 33 9.71 10.50 -4.38
C GLU A 33 9.40 10.25 -2.89
N ALA A 34 8.78 9.10 -2.57
CA ALA A 34 8.53 8.70 -1.18
C ALA A 34 9.82 8.46 -0.39
N SER A 35 10.81 7.83 -1.01
CA SER A 35 12.13 7.59 -0.43
C SER A 35 12.85 8.90 -0.12
N ASP A 36 12.82 9.85 -1.04
CA ASP A 36 13.43 11.17 -0.85
C ASP A 36 12.84 11.92 0.34
N LYS A 37 11.50 11.91 0.48
CA LYS A 37 10.85 12.47 1.68
C LYS A 37 11.28 11.74 2.94
N CYS A 38 11.20 10.40 2.95
CA CYS A 38 11.59 9.58 4.10
C CYS A 38 13.01 9.91 4.56
N HIS A 39 13.94 10.06 3.59
CA HIS A 39 15.32 10.41 3.86
C HIS A 39 15.47 11.85 4.39
N LYS A 40 14.76 12.82 3.81
CA LYS A 40 14.71 14.22 4.31
C LYS A 40 14.22 14.29 5.76
N GLU A 41 13.32 13.40 6.16
CA GLU A 41 12.83 13.25 7.54
C GLU A 41 13.74 12.40 8.44
N LYS A 42 14.95 12.04 7.98
CA LYS A 42 15.94 11.23 8.71
C LYS A 42 15.45 9.82 9.06
N ARG A 43 14.48 9.28 8.32
CA ARG A 43 14.00 7.90 8.45
C ARG A 43 14.68 7.02 7.41
N LYS A 44 14.92 5.75 7.78
CA LYS A 44 15.51 4.72 6.88
C LYS A 44 14.46 3.79 6.27
N THR A 45 13.22 3.88 6.73
CA THR A 45 12.13 2.98 6.34
C THR A 45 10.98 3.80 5.81
N VAL A 46 10.69 3.61 4.52
CA VAL A 46 9.53 4.16 3.84
C VAL A 46 8.28 3.44 4.37
N ASN A 47 7.23 4.20 4.68
CA ASN A 47 5.96 3.67 5.15
C ASN A 47 4.80 4.03 4.21
N GLY A 48 3.58 3.57 4.53
CA GLY A 48 2.40 3.83 3.70
C GLY A 48 1.99 5.30 3.59
N ASP A 49 2.28 6.13 4.60
CA ASP A 49 1.98 7.56 4.56
C ASP A 49 2.91 8.29 3.59
N ASP A 50 4.17 7.85 3.46
CA ASP A 50 5.13 8.37 2.48
C ASP A 50 4.64 8.14 1.05
N ILE A 51 4.11 6.96 0.76
CA ILE A 51 3.55 6.62 -0.55
C ILE A 51 2.32 7.47 -0.85
N CYS A 52 1.40 7.62 0.12
CA CYS A 52 0.21 8.44 -0.05
C CYS A 52 0.57 9.92 -0.26
N TRP A 53 1.60 10.41 0.42
CA TRP A 53 2.12 11.75 0.22
C TRP A 53 2.75 11.92 -1.16
N ALA A 54 3.60 10.99 -1.60
CA ALA A 54 4.26 11.05 -2.90
C ALA A 54 3.24 11.10 -4.04
N LEU A 55 2.20 10.26 -3.97
CA LEU A 55 1.11 10.29 -4.95
C LEU A 55 0.42 11.66 -5.03
N ALA A 56 0.13 12.29 -3.88
CA ALA A 56 -0.47 13.62 -3.86
C ALA A 56 0.48 14.69 -4.42
N THR A 57 1.75 14.69 -4.00
CA THR A 57 2.79 15.62 -4.49
C THR A 57 2.99 15.52 -6.01
N LEU A 58 2.88 14.32 -6.57
CA LEU A 58 3.01 14.05 -7.99
C LEU A 58 1.72 14.31 -8.80
N GLY A 59 0.64 14.75 -8.15
CA GLY A 59 -0.64 15.09 -8.80
C GLY A 59 -1.56 13.89 -9.05
N PHE A 60 -1.34 12.76 -8.39
CA PHE A 60 -2.20 11.56 -8.44
C PHE A 60 -3.26 11.58 -7.32
N ASP A 61 -3.93 12.71 -7.11
CA ASP A 61 -4.87 12.93 -6.01
C ASP A 61 -6.02 11.93 -6.00
N ASP A 62 -6.53 11.58 -7.19
CA ASP A 62 -7.58 10.57 -7.41
C ASP A 62 -7.20 9.18 -6.88
N TYR A 63 -5.91 8.90 -6.70
CA TYR A 63 -5.39 7.68 -6.10
C TYR A 63 -5.00 7.87 -4.63
N SER A 64 -4.45 9.03 -4.28
CA SER A 64 -3.93 9.30 -2.94
C SER A 64 -5.02 9.19 -1.86
N GLU A 65 -6.20 9.77 -2.10
CA GLU A 65 -7.29 9.81 -1.12
C GLU A 65 -7.94 8.44 -0.87
N PRO A 66 -8.28 7.63 -1.91
CA PRO A 66 -8.67 6.24 -1.72
C PRO A 66 -7.61 5.42 -0.97
N LEU A 67 -6.33 5.58 -1.29
CA LEU A 67 -5.25 4.81 -0.66
C LEU A 67 -5.05 5.18 0.82
N LYS A 68 -5.16 6.46 1.20
CA LYS A 68 -5.16 6.87 2.61
C LYS A 68 -6.29 6.20 3.40
N ARG A 69 -7.50 6.17 2.84
CA ARG A 69 -8.66 5.49 3.44
C ARG A 69 -8.43 3.99 3.58
N TYR A 70 -7.84 3.36 2.58
CA TYR A 70 -7.47 1.95 2.64
C TYR A 70 -6.42 1.69 3.72
N LEU A 71 -5.36 2.51 3.79
CA LEU A 71 -4.29 2.39 4.77
C LEU A 71 -4.82 2.51 6.20
N HIS A 72 -5.78 3.40 6.44
CA HIS A 72 -6.45 3.53 7.74
C HIS A 72 -7.15 2.21 8.13
N LYS A 73 -8.02 1.70 7.25
CA LYS A 73 -8.74 0.44 7.48
C LYS A 73 -7.81 -0.76 7.67
N TYR A 74 -6.71 -0.79 6.92
CA TYR A 74 -5.69 -1.83 7.07
C TYR A 74 -5.04 -1.78 8.45
N ARG A 75 -4.71 -0.60 8.95
CA ARG A 75 -4.15 -0.41 10.30
C ARG A 75 -5.13 -0.81 11.41
N GLU A 76 -6.42 -0.49 11.25
CA GLU A 76 -7.47 -0.93 12.18
C GLU A 76 -7.55 -2.46 12.24
N PHE A 77 -7.64 -3.10 11.07
CA PHE A 77 -7.71 -4.56 10.96
C PHE A 77 -6.47 -5.26 11.55
N GLU A 78 -5.27 -4.76 11.26
CA GLU A 78 -4.04 -5.32 11.84
C GLU A 78 -3.98 -5.11 13.36
N GLY A 79 -4.50 -3.98 13.86
CA GLY A 79 -4.63 -3.72 15.29
C GLY A 79 -5.58 -4.69 15.99
N GLU A 80 -6.75 -4.97 15.40
CA GLU A 80 -7.70 -5.97 15.89
C GLU A 80 -7.08 -7.38 15.92
N ARG A 81 -6.37 -7.76 14.85
CA ARG A 81 -5.67 -9.05 14.77
C ARG A 81 -4.59 -9.20 15.84
N ALA A 82 -3.83 -8.14 16.10
CA ALA A 82 -2.84 -8.13 17.17
C ALA A 82 -3.48 -8.26 18.57
N ASN A 83 -4.64 -7.64 18.78
CA ASN A 83 -5.38 -7.71 20.04
C ASN A 83 -5.98 -9.10 20.28
N GLN A 84 -6.51 -9.76 19.26
CA GLN A 84 -7.02 -11.14 19.36
C GLN A 84 -5.90 -12.12 19.75
N ASN A 85 -4.72 -11.98 19.16
CA ASN A 85 -3.56 -12.82 19.50
C ASN A 85 -3.09 -12.61 20.95
N LYS A 86 -3.15 -11.39 21.48
CA LYS A 86 -2.85 -11.11 22.90
C LYS A 86 -3.89 -11.68 23.85
N GLY A 87 -5.18 -11.61 23.48
CA GLY A 87 -6.27 -12.20 24.26
C GLY A 87 -6.14 -13.72 24.42
N ASN A 88 -5.71 -14.41 23.37
CA ASN A 88 -5.46 -15.85 23.42
C ASN A 88 -4.28 -16.19 24.34
N ASN A 89 -3.15 -15.49 24.24
CA ASN A 89 -1.97 -15.72 25.08
C ASN A 89 -2.24 -15.50 26.57
N ASN A 90 -2.98 -14.45 26.93
CA ASN A 90 -3.38 -14.21 28.32
C ASN A 90 -4.28 -15.31 28.89
N THR A 91 -5.08 -15.95 28.04
CA THR A 91 -5.96 -17.06 28.47
C THR A 91 -5.14 -18.32 28.75
N TYR A 92 -4.09 -18.59 27.97
CA TYR A 92 -3.18 -19.71 28.23
C TYR A 92 -2.35 -19.49 29.50
N GLU A 93 -1.78 -18.30 29.73
CA GLU A 93 -1.04 -18.00 30.97
C GLU A 93 -1.91 -18.11 32.23
N ASN A 94 -3.13 -17.58 32.19
CA ASN A 94 -4.06 -17.68 33.33
C ASN A 94 -4.49 -19.12 33.63
N ASN A 95 -4.56 -20.00 32.62
CA ASN A 95 -4.87 -21.41 32.84
C ASN A 95 -3.69 -22.20 33.41
N ILE A 96 -2.45 -21.81 33.11
CA ILE A 96 -1.23 -22.43 33.66
C ILE A 96 -0.99 -21.99 35.11
N ALA A 97 -1.31 -20.73 35.44
CA ALA A 97 -1.14 -20.19 36.80
C ALA A 97 -2.16 -20.71 37.83
N ASN A 98 -3.22 -21.38 37.38
CA ASN A 98 -4.30 -21.92 38.23
C ASN A 98 -4.19 -23.46 38.44
N ILE A 99 -3.06 -24.06 38.09
CA ILE A 99 -2.69 -25.46 38.39
C ILE A 99 -1.53 -25.45 39.38
#